data_AF-A0A836U995-F1
#
_entry.id   AF-A0A836U995-F1
#
_cell.length_a   1.000
_cell.length_b   1.000
_cell.length_c   1.000
_cell.angle_alpha   90.00
_cell.angle_beta   90.00
_cell.angle_gamma   90.00
#
_symmetry.space_group_name_H-M   'P 1'
#
loop_
_entity.id
_entity.type
_entity.pdbx_description
1 polymer ?
#
loop_
_entity_poly.entity_id
_entity_poly.type
_entity_poly.pdbx_seq_one_letter_code
_entity_poly.pdbx_strand_id
1 'polypeptide(L)'
;DAPPFHLGVVAYADDVDPGGGGFRVWAGSHRTFYADFDSAYCMEPKQQYEVDRKRLSQGHSIDCYGQSGDVVLWHHRLGHMAAHNHTRRIRQAVLYDFRKKDLVDKQNEPPADDMWKDWSPAVRQAAVEGAAP
;
A
#
# COMPACT_ATOMS: atom_id res chain seq x y z
N ASP A 1 2.02 -16.40 3.62
CA ASP A 1 1.22 -16.18 2.41
C ASP A 1 0.03 -15.29 2.71
N ALA A 2 0.10 -14.03 2.30
CA ALA A 2 -1.05 -13.14 2.34
C ALA A 2 -1.87 -13.40 1.07
N PRO A 3 -3.16 -13.75 1.17
CA PRO A 3 -4.01 -13.96 0.01
C PRO A 3 -4.10 -12.68 -0.84
N PRO A 4 -4.19 -12.79 -2.18
CA PRO A 4 -4.22 -11.61 -3.05
C PRO A 4 -5.38 -10.65 -2.71
N PHE A 5 -5.12 -9.35 -2.80
CA PHE A 5 -6.09 -8.29 -2.59
C PHE A 5 -5.75 -7.08 -3.46
N HIS A 6 -6.60 -6.05 -3.43
CA HIS A 6 -6.53 -4.92 -4.36
C HIS A 6 -6.30 -3.58 -3.64
N LEU A 7 -7.08 -3.35 -2.59
CA LEU A 7 -7.07 -2.11 -1.83
C LEU A 7 -6.98 -2.48 -0.36
N GLY A 8 -5.85 -2.15 0.25
CA GLY A 8 -5.67 -2.29 1.68
C GLY A 8 -6.16 -1.05 2.41
N VAL A 9 -6.64 -1.26 3.63
CA VAL A 9 -7.11 -0.21 4.52
C VAL A 9 -6.48 -0.37 5.89
N VAL A 10 -6.02 0.75 6.44
CA VAL A 10 -5.66 0.88 7.85
C VAL A 10 -6.48 2.01 8.44
N ALA A 11 -7.36 1.71 9.39
CA ALA A 11 -8.16 2.71 10.11
C ALA A 11 -7.69 2.77 11.57
N TYR A 12 -7.44 3.97 12.08
CA TYR A 12 -7.03 4.15 13.46
C TYR A 12 -8.23 4.15 14.41
N ALA A 13 -8.19 3.26 15.41
CA ALA A 13 -9.22 3.17 16.43
C ALA A 13 -8.96 4.14 17.60
N ASP A 14 -7.71 4.55 17.77
CA ASP A 14 -7.25 5.56 18.74
C ASP A 14 -6.22 6.47 18.07
N ASP A 15 -5.92 7.61 18.69
CA ASP A 15 -4.92 8.54 18.19
C ASP A 15 -3.55 7.87 18.09
N VAL A 16 -2.88 8.08 16.96
CA VAL A 16 -1.50 7.66 16.72
C VAL A 16 -0.66 8.91 16.61
N ASP A 17 0.14 9.15 17.65
CA ASP A 17 1.09 10.27 17.67
C ASP A 17 2.24 10.04 16.67
N PRO A 18 2.97 11.09 16.24
CA PRO A 18 4.22 10.93 15.49
C PRO A 18 5.19 9.98 16.22
N GLY A 19 5.70 8.95 15.53
CA GLY A 19 6.53 7.92 16.15
C GLY A 19 5.76 6.91 17.02
N GLY A 20 4.43 6.95 17.00
CA GLY A 20 3.51 6.03 17.69
C GLY A 20 3.33 4.69 16.98
N GLY A 21 4.15 4.37 15.98
CA GLY A 21 4.09 3.12 15.24
C GLY A 21 3.06 3.10 14.11
N GLY A 22 2.84 4.23 13.44
CA GLY A 22 1.91 4.34 12.32
C GLY A 22 2.20 3.37 11.15
N PHE A 23 1.27 3.32 10.20
CA PHE A 23 1.46 2.58 8.96
C PHE A 23 2.47 3.31 8.07
N ARG A 24 3.70 2.80 8.01
CA ARG A 24 4.78 3.45 7.29
C ARG A 24 4.82 2.98 5.85
N VAL A 25 4.93 3.92 4.92
CA VAL A 25 4.88 3.65 3.48
C VAL A 25 6.05 4.30 2.75
N TRP A 26 6.45 3.68 1.63
CA TRP A 26 7.35 4.29 0.66
C TRP A 26 6.51 4.81 -0.51
N ALA A 27 6.25 6.12 -0.53
CA ALA A 27 5.38 6.76 -1.50
C ALA A 27 5.82 6.43 -2.95
N GLY A 28 4.87 6.06 -3.81
CA GLY A 28 5.14 5.73 -5.20
C GLY A 28 5.78 4.37 -5.47
N SER A 29 6.23 3.62 -4.44
CA SER A 29 6.92 2.33 -4.62
C SER A 29 6.12 1.28 -5.40
N HIS A 30 4.79 1.28 -5.27
CA HIS A 30 3.87 0.44 -6.05
C HIS A 30 4.03 0.62 -7.56
N ARG A 31 4.48 1.78 -8.05
CA ARG A 31 4.72 2.02 -9.48
C ARG A 31 5.91 1.25 -10.03
N THR A 32 6.88 0.93 -9.18
CA THR A 32 7.98 0.03 -9.51
C THR A 32 7.57 -1.42 -9.24
N PHE A 33 7.12 -1.70 -8.02
CA PHE A 33 6.80 -3.06 -7.61
C PHE A 33 5.69 -3.71 -8.40
N TYR A 34 4.76 -2.98 -9.02
CA TYR A 34 3.71 -3.61 -9.81
C TYR A 34 4.26 -4.42 -10.99
N ALA A 35 5.33 -3.95 -11.65
CA ALA A 35 5.95 -4.65 -12.79
C ALA A 35 6.93 -5.77 -12.38
N ASP A 36 7.40 -5.74 -11.13
CA ASP A 36 8.38 -6.68 -10.59
C ASP A 36 7.79 -8.05 -10.22
N PHE A 37 6.53 -8.32 -10.56
CA PHE A 37 5.86 -9.60 -10.32
C PHE A 37 5.39 -10.20 -11.64
N ASP A 38 5.28 -11.54 -11.67
CA ASP A 38 4.78 -12.24 -12.86
C ASP A 38 3.29 -11.98 -13.11
N SER A 39 2.53 -11.81 -12.03
CA SER A 39 1.11 -11.49 -12.07
C SER A 39 0.77 -10.20 -11.32
N ALA A 40 -0.35 -9.58 -11.68
CA ALA A 40 -0.83 -8.35 -11.08
C ALA A 40 -1.09 -8.49 -9.57
N TYR A 41 -1.45 -9.69 -9.09
CA TYR A 41 -1.96 -9.88 -7.73
C TYR A 41 -1.24 -10.95 -6.89
N CYS A 42 -0.66 -12.00 -7.49
CA CYS A 42 -0.08 -13.09 -6.72
C CYS A 42 1.33 -12.73 -6.18
N MET A 43 1.76 -13.45 -5.14
CA MET A 43 3.08 -13.24 -4.51
C MET A 43 4.17 -14.02 -5.26
N GLU A 44 4.46 -13.57 -6.48
CA GLU A 44 5.41 -14.19 -7.41
C GLU A 44 6.44 -13.13 -7.87
N PRO A 45 7.34 -12.70 -6.97
CA PRO A 45 8.31 -11.65 -7.31
C PRO A 45 9.36 -12.17 -8.29
N LYS A 46 9.63 -11.38 -9.32
CA LYS A 46 10.79 -11.54 -10.20
C LYS A 46 12.07 -11.19 -9.45
N GLN A 47 13.22 -11.60 -9.97
CA GLN A 47 14.52 -11.26 -9.39
C GLN A 47 14.74 -9.74 -9.19
N GLN A 48 14.17 -8.92 -10.09
CA GLN A 48 14.25 -7.46 -10.04
C GLN A 48 13.62 -6.88 -8.76
N TYR A 49 12.58 -7.52 -8.21
CA TYR A 49 11.90 -7.09 -7.00
C TYR A 49 12.88 -6.87 -5.83
N GLU A 50 13.83 -7.78 -5.61
CA GLU A 50 14.76 -7.66 -4.48
C GLU A 50 15.76 -6.50 -4.66
N VAL A 51 16.15 -6.22 -5.91
CA VAL A 51 17.01 -5.06 -6.24
C VAL A 51 16.26 -3.77 -5.95
N ASP A 52 15.03 -3.65 -6.45
CA ASP A 52 14.22 -2.45 -6.26
C ASP A 52 13.73 -2.28 -4.83
N ARG A 53 13.40 -3.38 -4.13
CA ARG A 53 13.07 -3.37 -2.71
C ARG A 53 14.22 -2.82 -1.88
N LYS A 54 15.45 -3.28 -2.14
CA LYS A 54 16.63 -2.78 -1.42
C LYS A 54 16.87 -1.30 -1.71
N ARG A 55 16.76 -0.88 -2.97
CA ARG A 55 16.91 0.51 -3.39
C ARG A 55 15.85 1.43 -2.77
N LEU A 56 14.58 1.05 -2.87
CA LEU A 56 13.45 1.86 -2.41
C LEU A 56 13.37 1.91 -0.87
N SER A 57 13.72 0.83 -0.17
CA SER A 57 13.72 0.82 1.30
C SER A 57 14.73 1.76 1.94
N GLN A 58 15.78 2.15 1.20
CA GLN A 58 16.75 3.19 1.61
C GLN A 58 16.25 4.62 1.39
N GLY A 59 15.17 4.79 0.62
CA GLY A 59 14.58 6.09 0.32
C GLY A 59 13.73 6.65 1.47
N HIS A 60 13.20 7.85 1.24
CA HIS A 60 12.28 8.48 2.18
C HIS A 60 11.01 7.63 2.37
N SER A 61 10.61 7.46 3.63
CA SER A 61 9.36 6.81 4.01
C SER A 61 8.52 7.78 4.82
N ILE A 62 7.20 7.63 4.70
CA ILE A 62 6.21 8.45 5.38
C ILE A 62 5.62 7.63 6.51
N ASP A 63 5.64 8.17 7.72
CA ASP A 63 4.92 7.61 8.87
C ASP A 63 3.50 8.16 8.86
N CYS A 64 2.52 7.37 8.44
CA CYS A 64 1.14 7.81 8.38
C CYS A 64 0.51 7.76 9.77
N TYR A 65 0.86 8.68 10.67
CA TYR A 65 0.20 8.88 11.96
C TYR A 65 -1.07 9.74 11.79
N GLY A 66 -1.97 9.77 12.78
CA GLY A 66 -3.28 10.43 12.63
C GLY A 66 -4.17 10.29 13.87
N GLN A 67 -5.36 10.84 13.79
CA GLN A 67 -6.38 10.79 14.86
C GLN A 67 -7.24 9.54 14.77
N SER A 68 -7.96 9.23 15.84
CA SER A 68 -9.03 8.22 15.81
C SER A 68 -10.02 8.51 14.68
N GLY A 69 -10.28 7.51 13.85
CA GLY A 69 -11.13 7.63 12.66
C GLY A 69 -10.39 7.92 11.36
N ASP A 70 -9.11 8.33 11.40
CA ASP A 70 -8.32 8.52 10.18
C ASP A 70 -8.06 7.18 9.47
N VAL A 71 -8.04 7.24 8.14
CA VAL A 71 -7.94 6.07 7.27
C VAL A 71 -6.83 6.24 6.25
N VAL A 72 -5.95 5.24 6.16
CA VAL A 72 -4.98 5.08 5.09
C VAL A 72 -5.49 4.05 4.09
N LEU A 73 -5.77 4.51 2.86
CA LEU A 73 -6.06 3.66 1.71
C LEU A 73 -4.77 3.43 0.92
N TRP A 74 -4.47 2.17 0.57
CA TRP A 74 -3.23 1.86 -0.13
C TRP A 74 -3.38 0.73 -1.16
N HIS A 75 -2.63 0.87 -2.27
CA HIS A 75 -2.56 -0.15 -3.31
C HIS A 75 -1.77 -1.38 -2.81
N HIS A 76 -2.23 -2.60 -3.07
CA HIS A 76 -1.65 -3.84 -2.49
C HIS A 76 -0.14 -4.03 -2.74
N ARG A 77 0.41 -3.46 -3.82
CA ARG A 77 1.86 -3.43 -4.11
C ARG A 77 2.64 -2.29 -3.45
N LEU A 78 2.04 -1.47 -2.59
CA LEU A 78 2.78 -0.38 -1.93
C LEU A 78 3.77 -0.98 -0.93
N GLY A 79 5.03 -0.58 -1.01
CA GLY A 79 6.01 -0.88 0.03
C GLY A 79 5.56 -0.26 1.34
N HIS A 80 5.45 -1.07 2.38
CA HIS A 80 4.99 -0.63 3.69
C HIS A 80 5.54 -1.50 4.82
N MET A 81 5.46 -0.98 6.05
CA MET A 81 5.72 -1.71 7.29
C MET A 81 4.95 -1.07 8.45
N ALA A 82 4.78 -1.80 9.54
CA ALA A 82 4.45 -1.15 10.82
C ALA A 82 5.68 -0.39 11.32
N ALA A 83 5.58 0.92 11.56
CA ALA A 83 6.67 1.69 12.14
C ALA A 83 6.97 1.23 13.58
N HIS A 84 8.20 1.47 14.05
CA HIS A 84 8.52 1.30 15.46
C HIS A 84 7.71 2.30 16.30
N ASN A 85 7.13 1.80 17.39
CA ASN A 85 6.45 2.63 18.38
C ASN A 85 7.45 3.06 19.45
N HIS A 86 7.79 4.35 19.48
CA HIS A 86 8.70 4.96 20.45
C HIS A 86 7.96 5.68 21.59
N THR A 87 6.63 5.54 21.65
CA THR A 87 5.78 6.14 22.68
C THR A 87 5.45 5.12 23.77
N ARG A 88 4.67 5.54 24.77
CA ARG A 88 4.10 4.64 25.79
C ARG A 88 2.65 4.24 25.51
N ARG A 89 2.07 4.66 24.38
CA ARG A 89 0.69 4.34 24.01
C ARG A 89 0.66 3.13 23.09
N ILE A 90 -0.31 2.24 23.31
CA ILE A 90 -0.54 1.10 22.41
C ILE A 90 -1.27 1.64 21.18
N ARG A 91 -0.72 1.39 19.99
CA ARG A 91 -1.37 1.74 18.73
C ARG A 91 -2.51 0.76 18.43
N GLN A 92 -3.72 1.26 18.30
CA GLN A 92 -4.91 0.47 17.94
C GLN A 92 -5.36 0.82 16.53
N ALA A 93 -5.41 -0.18 15.64
CA ALA A 93 -5.84 0.00 14.26
C ALA A 93 -6.61 -1.23 13.76
N VAL A 94 -7.58 -1.00 12.88
CA VAL A 94 -8.30 -2.02 12.14
C VAL A 94 -7.73 -2.09 10.74
N LEU A 95 -7.37 -3.29 10.29
CA LEU A 95 -6.86 -3.53 8.94
C LEU A 95 -7.87 -4.36 8.16
N TYR A 96 -8.06 -4.01 6.89
CA TYR A 96 -8.91 -4.79 5.99
C TYR A 96 -8.39 -4.75 4.56
N ASP A 97 -8.42 -5.91 3.91
CA ASP A 97 -7.95 -6.10 2.54
C ASP A 97 -9.15 -6.33 1.60
N PHE A 98 -9.51 -5.32 0.81
CA PHE A 98 -10.58 -5.43 -0.16
C PHE A 98 -10.14 -6.22 -1.40
N ARG A 99 -10.99 -7.14 -1.82
CA ARG A 99 -10.81 -7.96 -3.02
C ARG A 99 -11.88 -7.65 -4.04
N LYS A 100 -11.50 -7.61 -5.32
CA LYS A 100 -12.48 -7.63 -6.40
C LYS A 100 -13.24 -8.96 -6.40
N LYS A 101 -14.49 -8.91 -6.85
CA LYS A 101 -15.35 -10.09 -7.00
C LYS A 101 -14.81 -11.08 -8.04
N ASP A 102 -14.10 -10.57 -9.06
CA ASP A 102 -13.49 -11.33 -10.15
C ASP A 102 -12.01 -11.66 -9.90
N LEU A 103 -11.52 -11.53 -8.66
CA LEU A 103 -10.11 -11.77 -8.34
C LEU A 103 -9.64 -13.17 -8.75
N VAL A 104 -10.45 -14.20 -8.53
CA VAL A 104 -10.07 -15.59 -8.84
C VAL A 104 -9.73 -15.75 -10.32
N ASP A 105 -10.49 -15.08 -11.19
CA ASP A 105 -10.31 -15.16 -12.64
C ASP A 105 -9.15 -14.27 -13.12
N LYS A 106 -8.88 -13.16 -12.42
CA LYS A 106 -7.93 -12.13 -12.86
C LYS A 106 -6.59 -12.12 -12.13
N GLN A 107 -6.44 -12.86 -11.03
CA GLN A 107 -5.25 -12.78 -10.17
C GLN A 107 -3.94 -13.12 -10.91
N ASN A 108 -4.03 -13.96 -11.94
CA ASN A 108 -2.91 -14.43 -12.75
C ASN A 108 -2.68 -13.58 -14.01
N GLU A 109 -3.48 -12.55 -14.26
CA GLU A 109 -3.20 -11.62 -15.37
C GLU A 109 -1.82 -10.97 -15.14
N PRO A 110 -1.02 -10.76 -16.20
CA PRO A 110 0.23 -10.03 -16.06
C PRO A 110 -0.04 -8.59 -15.61
N PRO A 111 0.92 -7.92 -14.96
CA PRO A 111 0.83 -6.49 -14.69
C PRO A 111 0.51 -5.71 -15.97
N ALA A 112 -0.52 -4.85 -15.91
CA ALA A 112 -0.89 -3.98 -17.02
C ALA A 112 -0.01 -2.72 -17.06
N ASP A 113 0.14 -2.11 -18.23
CA ASP A 113 0.80 -0.79 -18.36
C ASP A 113 0.12 0.29 -17.49
N ASP A 114 -1.21 0.23 -17.43
CA ASP A 114 -2.03 1.05 -16.54
C ASP A 114 -2.52 0.21 -15.36
N MET A 115 -1.84 0.32 -14.22
CA MET A 115 -2.22 -0.37 -12.98
C MET A 115 -3.61 0.03 -12.46
N TRP A 116 -4.17 1.13 -12.94
CA TRP A 116 -5.48 1.65 -12.54
C TRP A 116 -6.59 1.31 -13.56
N LYS A 117 -6.34 0.40 -14.52
CA LYS A 117 -7.28 0.06 -15.61
C LYS A 117 -8.70 -0.28 -15.12
N ASP A 118 -8.81 -0.89 -13.94
CA ASP A 118 -10.09 -1.36 -13.37
C ASP A 118 -10.78 -0.33 -12.46
N TRP A 119 -10.15 0.83 -12.23
CA TRP A 119 -10.74 1.89 -11.40
C TRP A 119 -11.69 2.74 -12.23
N SER A 120 -12.78 3.20 -11.59
CA SER A 120 -13.78 4.02 -12.28
C SER A 120 -13.16 5.34 -12.77
N PRO A 121 -13.68 5.92 -13.86
CA PRO A 121 -13.21 7.23 -14.35
C PRO A 121 -13.21 8.29 -13.26
N ALA A 122 -14.22 8.29 -12.38
CA ALA A 122 -14.34 9.23 -11.27
C ALA A 122 -13.14 9.16 -10.31
N VAL A 123 -12.69 7.96 -9.94
CA VAL A 123 -11.53 7.84 -9.04
C VAL A 123 -10.23 8.15 -9.76
N ARG A 124 -10.10 7.74 -11.02
CA ARG A 124 -8.92 8.04 -11.84
C ARG A 124 -8.74 9.54 -12.11
N GLN A 125 -9.81 10.31 -12.05
CA GLN A 125 -9.83 11.77 -12.24
C GLN A 125 -9.85 12.55 -10.92
N ALA A 126 -9.85 11.87 -9.78
CA ALA A 126 -9.85 12.54 -8.49
C ALA A 126 -8.59 13.40 -8.35
N ALA A 127 -8.76 14.63 -7.83
CA ALA A 127 -7.63 15.52 -7.59
C ALA A 127 -6.68 14.91 -6.56
N VAL A 128 -5.39 14.95 -6.85
CA VAL A 128 -4.35 14.59 -5.88
C VAL A 128 -3.92 15.87 -5.17
N GLU A 129 -4.38 16.06 -3.95
CA GLU A 129 -3.94 17.16 -3.10
C GLU A 129 -2.61 16.80 -2.42
N GLY A 130 -1.64 17.72 -2.41
CA GLY A 130 -0.38 17.56 -1.67
C GLY A 130 0.73 16.74 -2.35
N ALA A 131 0.60 16.37 -3.63
CA ALA A 131 1.76 15.89 -4.38
C ALA A 131 2.71 17.07 -4.66
N ALA A 132 3.84 17.12 -3.97
CA ALA A 132 4.94 18.00 -4.38
C ALA A 132 5.38 17.61 -5.81
N PRO A 133 5.73 18.58 -6.67
CA PRO A 133 6.18 18.33 -8.03
C PRO A 133 7.44 17.44 -8.10
#